data_AF-A0A521KZR3-F1
#
_entry.id   AF-A0A521KZR3-F1
#
_cell.length_a   1.000
_cell.length_b   1.000
_cell.length_c   1.000
_cell.angle_alpha   90.00
_cell.angle_beta   90.00
_cell.angle_gamma   90.00
#
_symmetry.space_group_name_H-M   'P 1'
#
loop_
_entity.id
_entity.type
_entity.pdbx_description
1 polymer ?
#
loop_
_entity_poly.entity_id
_entity_poly.type
_entity_poly.pdbx_seq_one_letter_code
_entity_poly.pdbx_strand_id
1 'polypeptide(L)'
;MSARGKLSARLRSARARAGFTLLEVVLAMGILLLGLSVVLGLLSFGAALARTSAMRTSSAQAVEAVLADLEETLFPLDPNGEAGEPEAVVERKLPGNAQIYYSAKPVLLPIDAASVVEEYHVEVELGWTSSGVAKTARFETVFPRQIPFGARQRAKHRAQD
;
A
#
# COMPACT_ATOMS: atom_id res chain seq x y z
N MET A 1 65.62 57.63 -1.58
CA MET A 1 64.29 57.41 -0.95
C MET A 1 63.29 56.89 -1.99
N SER A 2 62.67 55.73 -1.71
CA SER A 2 61.37 55.24 -2.21
C SER A 2 61.14 54.95 -3.71
N ALA A 3 61.79 53.89 -4.24
CA ALA A 3 61.31 53.17 -5.45
C ALA A 3 60.50 51.90 -5.11
N ARG A 4 60.65 51.35 -3.89
CA ARG A 4 59.98 50.11 -3.44
C ARG A 4 58.49 50.26 -3.10
N GLY A 5 58.02 51.48 -2.81
CA GLY A 5 56.61 51.72 -2.45
C GLY A 5 55.63 51.67 -3.64
N LYS A 6 56.11 51.89 -4.87
CA LYS A 6 55.22 52.02 -6.05
C LYS A 6 54.83 50.67 -6.68
N LEU A 7 55.68 49.64 -6.56
CA LEU A 7 55.36 48.30 -7.08
C LEU A 7 54.29 47.57 -6.24
N SER A 8 54.30 47.74 -4.92
CA SER A 8 53.38 47.06 -4.02
C SER A 8 51.96 47.65 -4.01
N ALA A 9 51.78 48.89 -4.48
CA ALA A 9 50.47 49.51 -4.68
C ALA A 9 49.81 49.04 -5.99
N ARG A 10 50.59 48.89 -7.08
CA ARG A 10 50.06 48.41 -8.37
C ARG A 10 49.60 46.95 -8.33
N LEU A 11 50.33 46.08 -7.63
CA LEU A 11 49.95 44.67 -7.48
C LEU A 11 48.70 44.47 -6.59
N ARG A 12 48.40 45.42 -5.68
CA ARG A 12 47.18 45.41 -4.87
C ARG A 12 45.95 45.94 -5.63
N SER A 13 46.14 46.89 -6.55
CA SER A 13 45.07 47.45 -7.37
C SER A 13 44.50 46.48 -8.41
N ALA A 14 45.28 45.49 -8.85
CA ALA A 14 44.80 44.47 -9.79
C ALA A 14 43.84 43.45 -9.14
N ARG A 15 43.78 43.41 -7.80
CA ARG A 15 42.99 42.44 -7.03
C ARG A 15 41.62 42.96 -6.58
N ALA A 16 41.27 44.22 -6.84
CA ALA A 16 40.15 44.90 -6.17
C ALA A 16 39.09 45.53 -7.11
N ARG A 17 38.88 44.97 -8.30
CA ARG A 17 37.68 45.23 -9.11
C ARG A 17 37.15 43.93 -9.72
N ALA A 18 36.71 43.03 -8.86
CA ALA A 18 35.83 41.94 -9.28
C ALA A 18 34.43 42.55 -9.45
N GLY A 19 34.18 43.18 -10.60
CA GLY A 19 32.85 43.61 -11.01
C GLY A 19 32.10 42.39 -11.52
N PHE A 20 30.87 42.19 -11.03
CA PHE A 20 29.98 41.11 -11.46
C PHE A 20 29.65 41.27 -12.94
N THR A 21 29.99 40.29 -13.76
CA THR A 21 29.79 40.35 -15.20
C THR A 21 28.39 39.86 -15.59
N LEU A 22 27.84 40.38 -16.68
CA LEU A 22 26.58 39.87 -17.24
C LEU A 22 26.69 38.38 -17.63
N LEU A 23 27.90 37.93 -18.00
CA LEU A 23 28.17 36.52 -18.28
C LEU A 23 28.01 35.64 -17.04
N GLU A 24 28.54 36.07 -15.88
CA GLU A 24 28.37 35.35 -14.61
C GLU A 24 26.90 35.28 -14.19
N VAL A 25 26.13 36.37 -14.38
CA VAL A 25 24.68 36.37 -14.13
C VAL A 25 23.99 35.31 -14.99
N VAL A 26 24.23 35.33 -16.30
CA VAL A 26 23.59 34.41 -17.24
C VAL A 26 23.99 32.97 -16.94
N LEU A 27 25.26 32.72 -16.60
CA LEU A 27 25.73 31.39 -16.20
C LEU A 27 25.05 30.92 -14.91
N ALA A 28 24.94 31.80 -13.89
CA ALA A 28 24.24 31.50 -12.65
C ALA A 28 22.75 31.22 -12.87
N MET A 29 22.08 32.01 -13.71
CA MET A 29 20.69 31.78 -14.11
C MET A 29 20.53 30.44 -14.83
N GLY A 30 21.46 30.08 -15.73
CA GLY A 30 21.46 28.78 -16.41
C GLY A 30 21.57 27.62 -15.43
N ILE A 31 22.51 27.68 -14.48
CA ILE A 31 22.68 26.66 -13.44
C ILE A 31 21.44 26.58 -12.53
N LEU A 32 20.86 27.73 -12.17
CA LEU A 32 19.64 27.79 -11.37
C LEU A 32 18.46 27.10 -12.05
N LEU A 33 18.24 27.36 -13.35
CA LEU A 33 17.16 26.76 -14.11
C LEU A 33 17.34 25.23 -14.26
N LEU A 34 18.57 24.79 -14.50
CA LEU A 34 18.90 23.35 -14.52
C LEU A 34 18.62 22.70 -13.16
N GLY A 35 19.06 23.34 -12.07
CA GLY A 35 18.82 22.86 -10.71
C GLY A 35 17.33 22.77 -10.37
N LEU A 36 16.56 23.81 -10.70
CA LEU A 36 15.11 23.82 -10.48
C LEU A 36 14.41 22.72 -11.28
N SER A 37 14.84 22.47 -12.52
CA SER A 37 14.31 21.40 -13.36
C SER A 37 14.51 20.02 -12.73
N VAL A 38 15.71 19.77 -12.17
CA VAL A 38 16.01 18.52 -11.45
C VAL A 38 15.15 18.39 -10.19
N VAL A 39 15.01 19.46 -9.40
CA VAL A 39 14.18 19.46 -8.17
C VAL A 39 12.72 19.16 -8.50
N LEU A 40 12.15 19.81 -9.52
CA LEU A 40 10.77 19.57 -9.94
C LEU A 40 10.57 18.14 -10.47
N GLY A 41 11.56 17.60 -11.20
CA GLY A 41 11.56 16.22 -11.66
C GLY A 41 11.52 15.23 -10.51
N LEU A 42 12.41 15.39 -9.52
CA LEU A 42 12.46 14.55 -8.32
C LEU A 42 11.18 14.66 -7.49
N LEU A 43 10.63 15.87 -7.33
CA LEU A 43 9.39 16.08 -6.60
C LEU A 43 8.21 15.36 -7.25
N SER A 44 8.07 15.48 -8.57
CA SER A 44 7.00 14.85 -9.33
C SER A 44 7.08 13.32 -9.27
N PHE A 45 8.30 12.77 -9.40
CA PHE A 45 8.55 11.35 -9.27
C PHE A 45 8.24 10.84 -7.86
N GLY A 46 8.69 11.56 -6.83
CA GLY A 46 8.39 11.25 -5.43
C GLY A 46 6.89 11.23 -5.14
N ALA A 47 6.14 12.21 -5.67
CA ALA A 47 4.68 12.25 -5.53
C ALA A 47 3.99 11.06 -6.20
N ALA A 48 4.43 10.66 -7.40
CA ALA A 48 3.89 9.51 -8.10
C ALA A 48 4.17 8.19 -7.36
N LEU A 49 5.38 8.03 -6.81
CA LEU A 49 5.75 6.90 -5.98
C LEU A 49 4.91 6.83 -4.70
N ALA A 50 4.81 7.94 -3.96
CA ALA A 50 4.04 8.01 -2.72
C ALA A 50 2.58 7.63 -2.95
N ARG A 51 1.97 8.14 -4.02
CA ARG A 51 0.61 7.77 -4.43
C ARG A 51 0.49 6.28 -4.73
N THR A 52 1.44 5.71 -5.46
CA THR A 52 1.44 4.28 -5.80
C THR A 52 1.58 3.41 -4.56
N SER A 53 2.47 3.77 -3.64
CA SER A 53 2.66 3.07 -2.37
C SER A 53 1.39 3.12 -1.52
N ALA A 54 0.77 4.29 -1.38
CA ALA A 54 -0.49 4.43 -0.64
C ALA A 54 -1.61 3.55 -1.22
N MET A 55 -1.73 3.50 -2.56
CA MET A 55 -2.70 2.63 -3.23
C MET A 55 -2.43 1.14 -2.97
N ARG A 56 -1.15 0.73 -3.01
CA ARG A 56 -0.76 -0.66 -2.72
C ARG A 56 -1.07 -1.04 -1.27
N THR A 57 -0.72 -0.18 -0.31
CA THR A 57 -1.03 -0.40 1.11
C THR A 57 -2.54 -0.50 1.35
N SER A 58 -3.33 0.41 0.77
CA SER A 58 -4.78 0.37 0.89
C SER A 58 -5.38 -0.91 0.28
N SER A 59 -4.83 -1.38 -0.83
CA SER A 59 -5.29 -2.64 -1.46
C SER A 59 -4.96 -3.85 -0.58
N ALA A 60 -3.75 -3.91 -0.02
CA ALA A 60 -3.36 -4.97 0.91
C ALA A 60 -4.26 -4.99 2.16
N GLN A 61 -4.52 -3.82 2.75
CA GLN A 61 -5.43 -3.70 3.89
C GLN A 61 -6.85 -4.19 3.58
N ALA A 62 -7.35 -3.93 2.36
CA ALA A 62 -8.67 -4.42 1.95
C ALA A 62 -8.71 -5.95 1.84
N VAL A 63 -7.66 -6.56 1.27
CA VAL A 63 -7.53 -8.03 1.19
C VAL A 63 -7.48 -8.64 2.58
N GLU A 64 -6.64 -8.11 3.48
CA GLU A 64 -6.54 -8.60 4.86
C GLU A 64 -7.87 -8.49 5.62
N ALA A 65 -8.61 -7.39 5.44
CA ALA A 65 -9.92 -7.22 6.06
C ALA A 65 -10.96 -8.22 5.52
N VAL A 66 -10.90 -8.55 4.23
CA VAL A 66 -11.76 -9.59 3.64
C VAL A 66 -11.39 -10.95 4.22
N LEU A 67 -10.10 -11.29 4.27
CA LEU A 67 -9.64 -12.56 4.81
C LEU A 67 -10.05 -12.73 6.28
N ALA A 68 -9.88 -11.68 7.09
CA ALA A 68 -10.31 -11.69 8.49
C ALA A 68 -11.83 -11.89 8.64
N ASP A 69 -12.64 -11.23 7.81
CA ASP A 69 -14.11 -11.41 7.83
C ASP A 69 -14.50 -12.84 7.39
N LEU A 70 -13.81 -13.39 6.39
CA LEU A 70 -14.01 -14.77 5.95
C LEU A 70 -13.57 -15.79 7.00
N GLU A 71 -12.44 -15.59 7.70
CA GLU A 71 -12.02 -16.46 8.79
C GLU A 71 -13.08 -16.57 9.91
N GLU A 72 -13.81 -15.48 10.16
CA GLU A 72 -14.86 -15.45 11.18
C GLU A 72 -16.19 -16.02 10.69
N THR A 73 -16.53 -15.81 9.42
CA THR A 73 -17.90 -16.01 8.93
C THR A 73 -18.07 -17.11 7.88
N LEU A 74 -16.98 -17.56 7.24
CA LEU A 74 -17.05 -18.51 6.13
C LEU A 74 -17.63 -19.85 6.59
N PHE A 75 -17.25 -20.33 7.78
CA PHE A 75 -17.73 -21.59 8.35
C PHE A 75 -18.62 -21.30 9.57
N PRO A 76 -19.95 -21.19 9.39
CA PRO A 76 -20.87 -21.03 10.52
C PRO A 76 -20.80 -22.25 11.44
N LEU A 77 -21.05 -22.06 12.74
CA LEU A 77 -21.09 -23.16 13.69
C LEU A 77 -22.37 -23.97 13.51
N ASP A 78 -22.25 -25.29 13.51
CA ASP A 78 -23.38 -26.20 13.54
C ASP A 78 -24.02 -26.24 14.96
N PRO A 79 -25.19 -26.88 15.13
CA PRO A 79 -25.82 -27.04 16.45
C PRO A 79 -24.97 -27.77 17.49
N ASN A 80 -23.95 -28.52 17.06
CA ASN A 80 -23.03 -29.25 17.92
C ASN A 80 -21.78 -28.43 18.30
N GLY A 81 -21.63 -27.22 17.74
CA GLY A 81 -20.49 -26.34 17.95
C GLY A 81 -19.26 -26.65 17.07
N GLU A 82 -19.42 -27.48 16.05
CA GLU A 82 -18.43 -27.79 15.03
C GLU A 82 -18.53 -26.83 13.83
N ALA A 83 -17.51 -26.82 12.97
CA ALA A 83 -17.52 -26.01 11.76
C ALA A 83 -18.47 -26.63 10.71
N GLY A 84 -19.54 -25.91 10.40
CA GLY A 84 -20.49 -26.26 9.34
C GLY A 84 -19.90 -26.13 7.93
N GLU A 85 -20.76 -26.34 6.94
CA GLU A 85 -20.41 -26.14 5.53
C GLU A 85 -20.18 -24.65 5.22
N PRO A 86 -19.24 -24.30 4.34
CA PRO A 86 -18.98 -22.92 4.05
C PRO A 86 -20.11 -22.27 3.25
N GLU A 87 -20.49 -21.06 3.64
CA GLU A 87 -21.54 -20.29 2.97
C GLU A 87 -20.95 -19.28 1.99
N ALA A 88 -21.54 -19.18 0.80
CA ALA A 88 -21.17 -18.15 -0.16
C ALA A 88 -21.58 -16.76 0.35
N VAL A 89 -20.66 -15.80 0.23
CA VAL A 89 -20.91 -14.40 0.57
C VAL A 89 -21.32 -13.64 -0.68
N VAL A 90 -22.42 -12.90 -0.61
CA VAL A 90 -22.95 -12.11 -1.75
C VAL A 90 -23.03 -10.64 -1.36
N GLU A 91 -22.30 -9.81 -2.10
CA GLU A 91 -22.28 -8.34 -2.01
C GLU A 91 -22.21 -7.78 -0.57
N ARG A 92 -21.40 -8.41 0.28
CA ARG A 92 -21.22 -7.98 1.67
C ARG A 92 -20.32 -6.75 1.72
N LYS A 93 -20.67 -5.78 2.56
CA LYS A 93 -19.82 -4.62 2.83
C LYS A 93 -18.58 -5.03 3.60
N LEU A 94 -17.42 -4.50 3.20
CA LEU A 94 -16.17 -4.75 3.89
C LEU A 94 -16.16 -4.06 5.27
N PRO A 95 -15.90 -4.78 6.38
CA PRO A 95 -15.73 -4.16 7.68
C PRO A 95 -14.64 -3.09 7.66
N GLY A 96 -14.91 -1.93 8.24
CA GLY A 96 -13.97 -0.79 8.24
C GLY A 96 -13.94 0.05 6.96
N ASN A 97 -14.53 -0.42 5.84
CA ASN A 97 -14.65 0.37 4.61
C ASN A 97 -15.98 0.12 3.88
N ALA A 98 -16.99 0.93 4.21
CA ALA A 98 -18.35 0.81 3.65
C ALA A 98 -18.47 1.13 2.15
N GLN A 99 -17.40 1.60 1.50
CA GLN A 99 -17.39 1.87 0.05
C GLN A 99 -16.96 0.65 -0.77
N ILE A 100 -16.44 -0.40 -0.11
CA ILE A 100 -16.02 -1.65 -0.73
C ILE A 100 -17.04 -2.73 -0.38
N TYR A 101 -17.45 -3.47 -1.39
CA TYR A 101 -18.28 -4.67 -1.29
C TYR A 101 -17.47 -5.86 -1.76
N TYR A 102 -17.76 -7.04 -1.24
CA TYR A 102 -17.13 -8.26 -1.71
C TYR A 102 -18.13 -9.42 -1.77
N SER A 103 -17.86 -10.35 -2.68
CA SER A 103 -18.55 -11.63 -2.78
C SER A 103 -17.51 -12.75 -2.75
N ALA A 104 -17.81 -13.85 -2.08
CA ALA A 104 -16.92 -14.99 -1.94
C ALA A 104 -17.66 -16.28 -2.27
N LYS A 105 -17.04 -17.14 -3.09
CA LYS A 105 -17.61 -18.43 -3.50
C LYS A 105 -16.67 -19.56 -3.10
N PRO A 106 -17.02 -20.35 -2.07
CA PRO A 106 -16.24 -21.53 -1.70
C PRO A 106 -16.50 -22.68 -2.66
N VAL A 107 -15.44 -23.38 -3.05
CA VAL A 107 -15.44 -24.59 -3.87
C VAL A 107 -14.55 -25.61 -3.17
N LEU A 108 -15.11 -26.77 -2.85
CA LEU A 108 -14.37 -27.87 -2.22
C LEU A 108 -13.27 -28.36 -3.19
N LEU A 109 -12.03 -28.41 -2.70
CA LEU A 109 -10.93 -28.98 -3.46
C LEU A 109 -10.98 -30.52 -3.43
N PRO A 110 -10.55 -31.21 -4.51
CA PRO A 110 -10.45 -32.65 -4.50
C PRO A 110 -9.47 -33.10 -3.41
N ILE A 111 -9.98 -33.81 -2.40
CA ILE A 111 -9.19 -34.32 -1.29
C ILE A 111 -8.41 -35.55 -1.81
N ASP A 112 -7.08 -35.47 -1.80
CA ASP A 112 -6.24 -36.66 -2.02
C ASP A 112 -6.50 -37.65 -0.87
N ALA A 113 -6.47 -38.96 -1.12
CA ALA A 113 -6.83 -39.98 -0.12
C ALA A 113 -5.94 -39.94 1.15
N ALA A 114 -4.83 -39.20 1.11
CA ALA A 114 -3.92 -38.95 2.23
C ALA A 114 -4.23 -37.67 3.04
N SER A 115 -5.12 -36.78 2.58
CA SER A 115 -5.43 -35.52 3.24
C SER A 115 -6.52 -35.70 4.30
N VAL A 116 -6.20 -35.27 5.53
CA VAL A 116 -7.07 -35.39 6.72
C VAL A 116 -7.98 -34.16 6.90
N VAL A 117 -7.73 -33.08 6.16
CA VAL A 117 -8.46 -31.80 6.29
C VAL A 117 -9.11 -31.43 4.96
N GLU A 118 -10.39 -31.07 5.01
CA GLU A 118 -11.10 -30.52 3.85
C GLU A 118 -10.62 -29.10 3.59
N GLU A 119 -10.17 -28.84 2.35
CA GLU A 119 -9.73 -27.52 1.90
C GLU A 119 -10.72 -26.95 0.89
N TYR A 120 -11.04 -25.68 1.05
CA TYR A 120 -11.93 -24.95 0.17
C TYR A 120 -11.15 -23.87 -0.56
N HIS A 121 -11.17 -23.91 -1.89
CA HIS A 121 -10.75 -22.80 -2.72
C HIS A 121 -11.86 -21.76 -2.72
N VAL A 122 -11.52 -20.51 -2.39
CA VAL A 122 -12.48 -19.41 -2.29
C VAL A 122 -12.11 -18.36 -3.31
N GLU A 123 -12.97 -18.21 -4.32
CA GLU A 123 -12.89 -17.12 -5.28
C GLU A 123 -13.54 -15.87 -4.66
N VAL A 124 -12.79 -14.78 -4.60
CA VAL A 124 -13.25 -13.52 -4.03
C VAL A 124 -13.26 -12.42 -5.07
N GLU A 125 -14.39 -11.74 -5.19
CA GLU A 125 -14.57 -10.55 -6.03
C GLU A 125 -14.85 -9.34 -5.14
N LEU A 126 -14.04 -8.28 -5.29
CA LEU A 126 -14.23 -6.99 -4.65
C LEU A 126 -14.81 -6.01 -5.67
N GLY A 127 -15.77 -5.20 -5.23
CA GLY A 127 -16.38 -4.12 -5.98
C GLY A 127 -16.27 -2.79 -5.24
N TRP A 128 -15.89 -1.72 -5.92
CA TRP A 128 -15.90 -0.36 -5.39
C TRP A 128 -16.17 0.67 -6.48
N THR A 129 -16.54 1.89 -6.09
CA THR A 129 -16.71 3.00 -7.04
C THR A 129 -15.55 3.99 -6.91
N SER A 130 -14.97 4.39 -8.03
CA SER A 130 -13.88 5.36 -8.11
C SER A 130 -14.21 6.40 -9.17
N SER A 131 -14.39 7.66 -8.78
CA SER A 131 -14.79 8.76 -9.68
C SER A 131 -16.07 8.47 -10.47
N GLY A 132 -17.06 7.83 -9.83
CA GLY A 132 -18.33 7.45 -10.46
C GLY A 132 -18.27 6.21 -11.36
N VAL A 133 -17.09 5.60 -11.52
CA VAL A 133 -16.91 4.37 -12.29
C VAL A 133 -16.81 3.18 -11.35
N ALA A 134 -17.65 2.16 -11.56
CA ALA A 134 -17.55 0.89 -10.86
C ALA A 134 -16.28 0.15 -11.29
N LYS A 135 -15.54 -0.37 -10.31
CA LYS A 135 -14.32 -1.14 -10.49
C LYS A 135 -14.44 -2.44 -9.73
N THR A 136 -13.82 -3.48 -10.28
CA THR A 136 -13.74 -4.78 -9.66
C THR A 136 -12.30 -5.29 -9.59
N ALA A 137 -12.01 -6.12 -8.60
CA ALA A 137 -10.77 -6.89 -8.49
C ALA A 137 -11.11 -8.30 -8.03
N ARG A 138 -10.30 -9.27 -8.44
CA ARG A 138 -10.47 -10.67 -8.03
C ARG A 138 -9.18 -11.20 -7.43
N PHE A 139 -9.32 -12.04 -6.42
CA PHE A 139 -8.25 -12.86 -5.90
C PHE A 139 -8.81 -14.19 -5.40
N GLU A 140 -7.92 -15.14 -5.26
CA GLU A 140 -8.24 -16.50 -4.82
C GLU A 140 -7.45 -16.82 -3.57
N THR A 141 -8.04 -17.61 -2.68
CA THR A 141 -7.39 -18.08 -1.46
C THR A 141 -7.90 -19.47 -1.10
N VAL A 142 -7.22 -20.16 -0.18
CA VAL A 142 -7.60 -21.48 0.30
C VAL A 142 -7.86 -21.42 1.79
N PHE A 143 -9.00 -21.99 2.20
CA PHE A 143 -9.40 -22.09 3.60
C PHE A 143 -9.54 -23.56 4.01
N PRO A 144 -8.82 -24.02 5.05
CA PRO A 144 -9.10 -25.31 5.66
C PRO A 144 -10.38 -25.23 6.50
N ARG A 145 -11.21 -26.28 6.49
CA ARG A 145 -12.39 -26.38 7.36
C ARG A 145 -11.96 -26.45 8.82
N GLN A 146 -12.06 -25.34 9.54
CA GLN A 146 -11.69 -25.24 10.95
C GLN A 146 -12.64 -24.32 11.72
N ILE A 147 -12.82 -24.61 13.01
CA ILE A 147 -13.63 -23.78 13.92
C ILE A 147 -12.91 -22.43 14.15
N PRO A 148 -13.54 -21.25 13.96
CA PRO A 148 -12.91 -19.96 14.19
C PRO A 148 -12.26 -19.83 15.59
N PHE A 149 -11.09 -19.18 15.70
CA PHE A 149 -10.34 -19.11 16.97
C PHE A 149 -11.14 -18.50 18.13
N GLY A 150 -11.92 -17.44 17.87
CA GLY A 150 -12.78 -16.82 18.87
C GLY A 150 -13.89 -17.75 19.35
N ALA A 151 -14.43 -18.60 18.48
CA ALA A 151 -15.40 -19.64 18.85
C ALA A 151 -14.73 -20.72 19.73
N ARG A 152 -13.50 -21.13 19.43
CA ARG A 152 -12.72 -22.07 20.26
C ARG A 152 -12.48 -21.52 21.68
N GLN A 153 -12.16 -20.23 21.81
CA GLN A 153 -12.00 -19.61 23.14
C GLN A 153 -13.31 -19.56 23.93
N ARG A 154 -14.42 -19.18 23.29
CA ARG A 154 -15.74 -19.13 23.95
C ARG A 154 -16.23 -20.51 24.38
N ALA A 155 -16.00 -21.54 23.57
CA ALA A 155 -16.32 -22.92 23.91
C ALA A 155 -15.52 -23.42 25.13
N LYS A 156 -14.21 -23.09 25.21
CA LYS A 156 -13.37 -23.42 26.37
C LYS A 156 -13.85 -22.76 27.65
N HIS A 157 -14.26 -21.50 27.60
CA HIS A 157 -14.78 -20.80 28.77
C HIS A 157 -16.13 -21.35 29.25
N ARG A 158 -17.02 -21.79 28.34
CA ARG A 158 -18.32 -22.36 28.72
C ARG A 158 -18.22 -23.78 29.31
N ALA A 159 -17.14 -24.51 29.06
CA ALA A 159 -16.92 -25.85 29.59
C ALA A 159 -16.29 -25.88 31.00
N GLN A 160 -16.03 -24.72 31.61
CA GLN A 160 -15.44 -24.59 32.95
C GLN A 160 -16.42 -24.09 34.03
N ASP A 161 -17.65 -23.79 33.64
CA ASP A 161 -18.79 -23.48 34.54
C ASP A 161 -19.75 -24.69 34.61
#